data_AF-A0AAV5AWL6-F1
#
_entry.id   AF-A0AAV5AWL6-F1
#
_cell.length_a   1.000
_cell.length_b   1.000
_cell.length_c   1.000
_cell.angle_alpha   90.00
_cell.angle_beta   90.00
_cell.angle_gamma   90.00
#
_symmetry.space_group_name_H-M   'P 1'
#
loop_
_entity.id
_entity.type
_entity.pdbx_description
1 polymer ?
#
loop_
_entity_poly.entity_id
_entity_poly.type
_entity_poly.pdbx_seq_one_letter_code
_entity_poly.pdbx_strand_id
1 'polypeptide(L)'
;MDLTRGTTGTACLKLKTQYHQHCIKRKDITNTNTEYFVPYLSLFSKEFVDKLATSPNRPVILPQYEAEIQLLIEIEENIDKLEFEYNKDIFKLDKNVLSNKTVTSLTKGETIKITCLKDLDSDKEIKIYAYPKIDSSEPEMLLGSESQAVEEQDFYNKLESFFNRKLAGKIIILQNDSRVRKEKKFVLVPVMTNIHNIVGNDKIGSFSLIEKENYVSP
;
A
#
# COMPACT_ATOMS: atom_id res chain seq x y z
N MET A 1 -33.40 -3.34 -3.98
CA MET A 1 -31.94 -3.54 -4.22
C MET A 1 -31.31 -2.15 -4.14
N ASP A 2 -30.46 -1.92 -3.14
CA ASP A 2 -29.85 -0.61 -2.85
C ASP A 2 -28.71 -0.37 -3.86
N LEU A 3 -29.10 0.00 -5.08
CA LEU A 3 -28.17 0.34 -6.16
C LEU A 3 -27.64 1.75 -5.88
N THR A 4 -26.36 1.94 -6.19
CA THR A 4 -25.40 2.98 -5.75
C THR A 4 -25.78 4.46 -5.96
N ARG A 5 -27.03 4.77 -6.30
CA ARG A 5 -27.54 6.12 -6.61
C ARG A 5 -28.96 6.43 -6.08
N GLY A 6 -29.44 5.74 -5.04
CA GLY A 6 -30.72 6.08 -4.39
C GLY A 6 -30.62 7.30 -3.45
N THR A 7 -31.73 8.04 -3.32
CA THR A 7 -31.92 9.26 -2.48
C THR A 7 -31.64 9.09 -0.98
N THR A 8 -31.43 7.86 -0.51
CA THR A 8 -31.08 7.50 0.88
C THR A 8 -29.69 6.86 1.00
N GLY A 9 -28.85 6.98 -0.04
CA GLY A 9 -27.62 6.22 -0.28
C GLY A 9 -26.78 5.80 0.94
N THR A 10 -27.01 4.57 1.41
CA THR A 10 -26.21 3.95 2.50
C THR A 10 -25.02 3.15 1.99
N ALA A 11 -24.91 2.93 0.67
CA ALA A 11 -23.90 2.07 0.05
C ALA A 11 -22.45 2.52 0.35
N CYS A 12 -22.17 3.83 0.32
CA CYS A 12 -20.84 4.36 0.65
C CYS A 12 -20.47 4.09 2.12
N LEU A 13 -21.41 4.27 3.05
CA LEU A 13 -21.19 3.97 4.47
C LEU A 13 -20.96 2.47 4.72
N LYS A 14 -21.71 1.61 4.03
CA LYS A 14 -21.50 0.15 4.07
C LYS A 14 -20.16 -0.29 3.48
N LEU A 15 -19.67 0.41 2.45
CA LEU A 15 -18.33 0.14 1.89
C LEU A 15 -17.24 0.58 2.87
N LYS A 16 -17.39 1.74 3.53
CA LYS A 16 -16.42 2.22 4.52
C LYS A 16 -16.15 1.20 5.64
N THR A 17 -17.18 0.47 6.09
CA THR A 17 -17.03 -0.54 7.15
C THR A 17 -16.28 -1.79 6.72
N GLN A 18 -16.04 -1.99 5.42
CA GLN A 18 -15.32 -3.15 4.89
C GLN A 18 -13.80 -2.94 4.83
N TYR A 19 -13.33 -1.69 4.88
CA TYR A 19 -11.91 -1.37 4.86
C TYR A 19 -11.34 -1.30 6.27
N HIS A 20 -10.11 -1.77 6.45
CA HIS A 20 -9.39 -1.49 7.69
C HIS A 20 -9.14 0.00 7.82
N GLN A 21 -9.55 0.54 8.98
CA GLN A 21 -9.37 1.94 9.33
C GLN A 21 -8.26 2.05 10.37
N HIS A 22 -7.38 3.01 10.18
CA HIS A 22 -6.44 3.45 11.20
C HIS A 22 -6.82 4.85 11.66
N CYS A 23 -6.97 5.02 12.97
CA CYS A 23 -7.28 6.31 13.55
C CYS A 23 -5.99 7.09 13.76
N ILE A 24 -5.80 8.19 13.02
CA ILE A 24 -4.67 9.11 13.23
C ILE A 24 -5.13 10.23 14.14
N LYS A 25 -4.49 10.35 15.31
CA LYS A 25 -4.73 11.44 16.26
C LYS A 25 -4.09 12.72 15.74
N ARG A 26 -4.90 13.73 15.43
CA ARG A 26 -4.46 15.07 15.02
C ARG A 26 -4.13 15.92 16.26
N LYS A 27 -3.33 16.97 16.06
CA LYS A 27 -2.93 17.92 17.11
C LYS A 27 -4.11 18.73 17.65
N ASP A 28 -5.05 19.14 16.78
CA ASP A 28 -6.20 19.94 17.19
C ASP A 28 -7.33 19.07 17.79
N ILE A 29 -7.66 19.36 19.04
CA ILE A 29 -8.63 18.63 19.89
C ILE A 29 -10.07 18.79 19.37
N THR A 30 -10.32 19.77 18.51
CA THR A 30 -11.63 20.07 17.89
C THR A 30 -11.83 19.41 16.52
N ASN A 31 -10.76 18.87 15.93
CA ASN A 31 -10.82 18.21 14.63
C ASN A 31 -11.08 16.72 14.80
N THR A 32 -12.16 16.26 14.19
CA THR A 32 -12.51 14.85 14.06
C THR A 32 -11.31 14.05 13.54
N ASN A 33 -10.99 12.92 14.19
CA ASN A 33 -9.97 11.96 13.73
C ASN A 33 -10.04 11.82 12.20
N THR A 34 -8.92 11.99 11.51
CA THR A 34 -8.91 11.73 10.05
C THR A 34 -8.91 10.23 9.84
N GLU A 35 -9.94 9.74 9.15
CA GLU A 35 -10.08 8.34 8.76
C GLU A 35 -8.98 8.00 7.74
N TYR A 36 -7.96 7.26 8.17
CA TYR A 36 -7.01 6.63 7.25
C TYR A 36 -7.53 5.25 6.86
N PHE A 37 -7.88 5.09 5.58
CA PHE A 37 -8.23 3.79 5.02
C PHE A 37 -6.95 3.08 4.60
N VAL A 38 -6.68 1.93 5.20
CA VAL A 38 -5.49 1.13 4.92
C VAL A 38 -5.58 0.57 3.50
N PRO A 39 -4.69 0.96 2.57
CA PRO A 39 -4.68 0.39 1.23
C PRO A 39 -4.26 -1.08 1.26
N TYR A 40 -4.91 -1.86 0.41
CA TYR A 40 -4.57 -3.24 0.13
C TYR A 40 -3.94 -3.32 -1.26
N LEU A 41 -2.87 -4.09 -1.38
CA LEU A 41 -2.19 -4.33 -2.64
C LEU A 41 -2.00 -5.85 -2.82
N SER A 42 -2.40 -6.36 -3.97
CA SER A 42 -2.05 -7.72 -4.39
C SER A 42 -0.91 -7.67 -5.40
N LEU A 43 0.15 -8.41 -5.13
CA LEU A 43 1.30 -8.60 -6.00
C LEU A 43 1.59 -10.09 -6.09
N PHE A 44 2.10 -10.56 -7.22
CA PHE A 44 2.73 -11.88 -7.27
C PHE A 44 4.15 -11.80 -6.71
N SER A 45 4.71 -12.93 -6.29
CA SER A 45 6.13 -12.97 -5.91
C SER A 45 7.02 -13.04 -7.15
N LYS A 46 8.16 -12.36 -7.09
CA LYS A 46 9.16 -12.41 -8.15
C LYS A 46 9.61 -13.85 -8.42
N GLU A 47 9.79 -14.66 -7.38
CA GLU A 47 10.18 -16.07 -7.56
C GLU A 47 9.14 -16.88 -8.36
N PHE A 48 7.85 -16.62 -8.17
CA PHE A 48 6.79 -17.27 -8.93
C PHE A 48 6.80 -16.79 -10.38
N VAL A 49 6.96 -15.48 -10.59
CA VAL A 49 7.01 -14.90 -11.94
C VAL A 49 8.23 -15.40 -12.71
N ASP A 50 9.39 -15.51 -12.06
CA ASP A 50 10.62 -16.05 -12.67
C ASP A 50 10.44 -17.53 -13.07
N LYS A 51 9.80 -18.35 -12.20
CA LYS A 51 9.45 -19.74 -12.54
C LYS A 51 8.47 -19.82 -13.71
N LEU A 52 7.48 -18.93 -13.75
CA LEU A 52 6.50 -18.87 -14.83
C LEU A 52 7.13 -18.43 -16.15
N ALA A 53 8.10 -17.51 -16.11
CA ALA A 53 8.83 -17.02 -17.27
C ALA A 53 9.73 -18.10 -17.91
N THR A 54 10.13 -19.11 -17.14
CA THR A 54 10.97 -20.24 -17.62
C THR A 54 10.15 -21.48 -17.96
N SER A 55 8.83 -21.46 -17.73
CA SER A 55 7.93 -22.56 -18.04
C SER A 55 7.81 -22.80 -19.55
N PRO A 56 7.69 -24.06 -20.02
CA PRO A 56 7.38 -24.35 -21.42
C PRO A 56 6.03 -23.76 -21.86
N ASN A 57 5.10 -23.58 -20.92
CA ASN A 57 3.80 -22.95 -21.13
C ASN A 57 3.81 -21.51 -20.58
N ARG A 58 4.85 -20.74 -20.88
CA ARG A 58 4.98 -19.35 -20.45
C ARG A 58 3.80 -18.51 -20.97
N PRO A 59 3.12 -17.73 -20.12
CA PRO A 59 2.10 -16.79 -20.58
C PRO A 59 2.74 -15.60 -21.27
N VAL A 60 2.04 -15.05 -22.27
CA VAL A 60 2.47 -13.87 -23.03
C VAL A 60 2.65 -12.66 -22.11
N ILE A 61 1.72 -12.48 -21.17
CA ILE A 61 1.78 -11.43 -20.15
C ILE A 61 2.12 -12.08 -18.81
N LEU A 62 3.24 -11.65 -18.23
CA LEU A 62 3.63 -12.09 -16.90
C LEU A 62 2.88 -11.29 -15.83
N PRO A 63 2.48 -11.95 -14.73
CA PRO A 63 1.89 -11.26 -13.59
C PRO A 63 2.85 -10.20 -13.01
N GLN A 64 2.29 -9.15 -12.44
CA GLN A 64 3.08 -8.09 -11.81
C GLN A 64 3.50 -8.48 -10.39
N TYR A 65 4.80 -8.33 -10.13
CA TYR A 65 5.41 -8.48 -8.81
C TYR A 65 5.95 -7.16 -8.24
N GLU A 66 5.74 -6.06 -8.97
CA GLU A 66 6.13 -4.70 -8.60
C GLU A 66 4.92 -3.77 -8.74
N ALA A 67 4.84 -2.74 -7.89
CA ALA A 67 3.91 -1.64 -8.04
C ALA A 67 4.56 -0.31 -7.65
N GLU A 68 4.18 0.75 -8.36
CA GLU A 68 4.54 2.12 -8.02
C GLU A 68 3.32 2.83 -7.42
N ILE A 69 3.49 3.40 -6.22
CA ILE A 69 2.42 4.06 -5.47
C ILE A 69 2.82 5.50 -5.20
N GLN A 70 1.97 6.45 -5.62
CA GLN A 70 2.08 7.85 -5.27
C GLN A 70 1.48 8.09 -3.88
N LEU A 71 2.29 8.59 -2.94
CA LEU A 71 1.82 8.89 -1.59
C LEU A 71 1.16 10.27 -1.54
N LEU A 72 0.13 10.40 -0.70
CA LEU A 72 -0.40 11.69 -0.25
C LEU A 72 0.01 11.87 1.21
N ILE A 73 0.64 12.99 1.53
CA ILE A 73 1.28 13.22 2.82
C ILE A 73 0.78 14.56 3.39
N GLU A 74 0.42 14.53 4.66
CA GLU A 74 0.11 15.69 5.49
C GLU A 74 0.95 15.59 6.78
N ILE A 75 1.66 16.65 7.15
CA ILE A 75 2.52 16.69 8.33
C ILE A 75 2.09 17.90 9.15
N GLU A 76 1.66 17.67 10.38
CA GLU A 76 1.17 18.73 11.28
C GLU A 76 2.29 19.35 12.13
N GLU A 77 3.37 18.60 12.36
CA GLU A 77 4.51 19.00 13.18
C GLU A 77 5.80 18.56 12.49
N ASN A 78 6.85 19.38 12.56
CA ASN A 78 8.13 19.00 11.97
C ASN A 78 8.64 17.69 12.58
N ILE A 79 9.05 16.77 11.73
CA ILE A 79 9.55 15.45 12.09
C ILE A 79 11.03 15.34 11.71
N ASP A 80 11.76 14.47 12.39
CA ASP A 80 13.14 14.17 12.01
C ASP A 80 13.16 13.26 10.76
N LYS A 81 12.28 12.25 10.75
CA LYS A 81 12.31 11.18 9.76
C LYS A 81 10.94 10.53 9.57
N LEU A 82 10.67 10.13 8.32
CA LEU A 82 9.51 9.32 7.95
C LEU A 82 10.01 8.04 7.27
N GLU A 83 9.85 6.87 7.90
CA GLU A 83 10.52 5.63 7.51
C GLU A 83 9.57 4.44 7.36
N PHE A 84 9.87 3.62 6.36
CA PHE A 84 9.23 2.34 6.13
C PHE A 84 9.82 1.24 7.01
N GLU A 85 8.96 0.54 7.72
CA GLU A 85 9.28 -0.69 8.46
C GLU A 85 8.55 -1.88 7.81
N TYR A 86 9.33 -2.86 7.35
CA TYR A 86 8.82 -4.03 6.64
C TYR A 86 9.84 -5.18 6.67
N ASN A 87 9.41 -6.38 6.33
CA ASN A 87 10.29 -7.54 6.20
C ASN A 87 11.07 -7.48 4.86
N LYS A 88 12.38 -7.21 4.96
CA LYS A 88 13.30 -7.05 3.81
C LYS A 88 13.64 -8.36 3.10
N ASP A 89 13.36 -9.51 3.71
CA ASP A 89 13.59 -10.82 3.09
C ASP A 89 12.50 -11.19 2.09
N ILE A 90 11.34 -10.52 2.17
CA ILE A 90 10.16 -10.78 1.33
C ILE A 90 9.75 -9.58 0.48
N PHE A 91 10.13 -8.35 0.87
CA PHE A 91 9.88 -7.14 0.09
C PHE A 91 11.17 -6.36 -0.17
N LYS A 92 11.17 -5.61 -1.28
CA LYS A 92 12.16 -4.58 -1.55
C LYS A 92 11.44 -3.28 -1.89
N LEU A 93 11.79 -2.21 -1.19
CA LEU A 93 11.40 -0.85 -1.57
C LEU A 93 12.60 -0.14 -2.21
N ASP A 94 12.34 0.73 -3.17
CA ASP A 94 13.35 1.63 -3.74
C ASP A 94 13.83 2.69 -2.75
N LYS A 95 12.96 3.07 -1.79
CA LYS A 95 13.23 4.03 -0.73
C LYS A 95 12.76 3.52 0.62
N ASN A 96 13.61 3.63 1.63
CA ASN A 96 13.26 3.29 3.02
C ASN A 96 12.86 4.51 3.85
N VAL A 97 13.25 5.71 3.44
CA VAL A 97 13.00 6.96 4.15
C VAL A 97 12.50 7.99 3.15
N LEU A 98 11.45 8.70 3.53
CA LEU A 98 10.87 9.79 2.74
C LEU A 98 11.56 11.12 3.09
N SER A 99 11.62 12.00 2.11
CA SER A 99 12.25 13.32 2.21
C SER A 99 11.40 14.36 2.94
N ASN A 100 10.07 14.15 3.03
CA ASN A 100 9.15 15.05 3.72
C ASN A 100 9.41 15.06 5.23
N LYS A 101 9.76 16.23 5.76
CA LYS A 101 10.09 16.44 7.18
C LYS A 101 9.40 17.62 7.83
N THR A 102 8.97 18.60 7.04
CA THR A 102 8.39 19.84 7.55
C THR A 102 6.87 19.79 7.51
N VAL A 103 6.22 20.70 8.24
CA VAL A 103 4.78 20.90 8.18
C VAL A 103 4.31 21.10 6.73
N THR A 104 3.29 20.33 6.31
CA THR A 104 2.69 20.40 4.98
C THR A 104 1.19 20.13 5.06
N SER A 105 0.41 20.80 4.21
CA SER A 105 -0.95 20.37 3.91
C SER A 105 -0.95 19.05 3.11
N LEU A 106 -2.12 18.41 3.01
CA LEU A 106 -2.27 17.18 2.22
C LEU A 106 -1.86 17.41 0.77
N THR A 107 -0.70 16.89 0.41
CA THR A 107 -0.07 17.11 -0.90
C THR A 107 0.47 15.80 -1.46
N LYS A 108 0.71 15.78 -2.77
CA LYS A 108 1.39 14.65 -3.40
C LYS A 108 2.83 14.62 -2.89
N GLY A 109 3.17 13.55 -2.17
CA GLY A 109 4.52 13.28 -1.69
C GLY A 109 5.35 12.58 -2.76
N GLU A 110 6.22 11.69 -2.33
CA GLU A 110 7.01 10.88 -3.24
C GLU A 110 6.24 9.65 -3.75
N THR A 111 6.66 9.16 -4.92
CA THR A 111 6.30 7.81 -5.38
C THR A 111 7.30 6.81 -4.80
N ILE A 112 6.78 5.65 -4.40
CA ILE A 112 7.55 4.50 -3.90
C ILE A 112 7.28 3.29 -4.78
N LYS A 113 8.32 2.48 -5.01
CA LYS A 113 8.22 1.23 -5.74
C LYS A 113 8.36 0.06 -4.79
N ILE A 114 7.32 -0.77 -4.70
CA ILE A 114 7.29 -1.98 -3.88
C ILE A 114 7.50 -3.18 -4.80
N THR A 115 8.44 -4.05 -4.44
CA THR A 115 8.68 -5.34 -5.09
C THR A 115 8.38 -6.46 -4.10
N CYS A 116 7.55 -7.43 -4.50
CA CYS A 116 7.33 -8.67 -3.75
C CYS A 116 8.33 -9.74 -4.21
N LEU A 117 9.24 -10.14 -3.33
CA LEU A 117 10.34 -11.05 -3.68
C LEU A 117 9.92 -12.52 -3.57
N LYS A 118 9.16 -12.86 -2.52
CA LYS A 118 8.80 -14.23 -2.14
C LYS A 118 7.31 -14.40 -1.93
N ASP A 119 6.84 -15.63 -2.05
CA ASP A 119 5.46 -15.99 -1.74
C ASP A 119 5.12 -15.62 -0.28
N LEU A 120 3.92 -15.08 -0.12
CA LEU A 120 3.37 -14.63 1.15
C LEU A 120 2.35 -15.67 1.60
N ASP A 121 2.61 -16.23 2.78
CA ASP A 121 1.79 -17.25 3.44
C ASP A 121 0.64 -16.66 4.28
N SER A 122 0.62 -15.34 4.41
CA SER A 122 -0.43 -14.55 5.00
C SER A 122 -0.33 -13.14 4.46
N ASP A 123 -1.32 -12.31 4.74
CA ASP A 123 -1.20 -10.87 4.58
C ASP A 123 0.00 -10.35 5.38
N LYS A 124 0.75 -9.41 4.80
CA LYS A 124 1.91 -8.76 5.44
C LYS A 124 1.76 -7.25 5.38
N GLU A 125 2.47 -6.57 6.26
CA GLU A 125 2.33 -5.12 6.43
C GLU A 125 3.63 -4.40 6.06
N ILE A 126 3.47 -3.27 5.39
CA ILE A 126 4.51 -2.25 5.26
C ILE A 126 4.01 -1.06 6.07
N LYS A 127 4.70 -0.74 7.17
CA LYS A 127 4.34 0.36 8.08
C LYS A 127 5.18 1.58 7.78
N ILE A 128 4.62 2.76 8.01
CA ILE A 128 5.30 4.05 7.86
C ILE A 128 5.30 4.72 9.23
N TYR A 129 6.48 4.96 9.79
CA TYR A 129 6.64 5.61 11.09
C TYR A 129 7.19 7.03 10.93
N ALA A 130 6.54 7.98 11.59
CA ALA A 130 7.00 9.35 11.74
C ALA A 130 7.75 9.48 13.08
N TYR A 131 9.02 9.86 13.00
CA TYR A 131 9.90 10.07 14.14
C TYR A 131 9.87 11.55 14.51
N PRO A 132 9.51 11.91 15.75
CA PRO A 132 9.46 13.30 16.17
C PRO A 132 10.86 13.92 16.12
N LYS A 133 10.90 15.22 15.86
CA LYS A 133 12.11 16.00 16.10
C LYS A 133 12.26 16.19 17.61
N ILE A 134 13.39 15.79 18.16
CA ILE A 134 13.73 16.02 19.57
C ILE A 134 14.45 17.36 19.62
N ASP A 135 13.86 18.32 20.31
CA ASP A 135 14.54 19.56 20.63
C ASP A 135 15.53 19.26 21.75
N SER A 136 16.82 19.49 21.50
CA SER A 136 17.93 19.15 22.39
C SER A 136 18.00 19.99 23.67
N SER A 137 16.88 20.56 24.12
CA SER A 137 16.83 21.56 25.18
C SER A 137 16.47 21.04 26.57
N GLU A 138 16.01 19.80 26.75
CA GLU A 138 15.87 19.22 28.09
C GLU A 138 16.22 17.72 28.10
N PRO A 139 17.40 17.33 28.59
CA PRO A 139 17.59 15.97 29.06
C PRO A 139 16.81 15.84 30.37
N GLU A 140 15.62 15.24 30.34
CA GLU A 140 15.03 14.74 31.58
C GLU A 140 15.98 13.69 32.16
N MET A 141 16.65 14.11 33.22
CA MET A 141 17.63 13.34 33.95
C MET A 141 17.11 11.95 34.33
N LEU A 142 17.83 10.90 33.95
CA LEU A 142 17.92 9.67 34.74
C LEU A 142 19.30 9.02 34.56
N LEU A 143 20.13 9.24 35.60
CA LEU A 143 21.22 8.41 36.13
C LEU A 143 22.61 8.47 35.48
N GLY A 144 23.51 9.13 36.21
CA GLY A 144 24.69 8.44 36.77
C GLY A 144 26.01 8.52 35.99
N SER A 145 26.92 9.33 36.54
CA SER A 145 28.37 9.37 36.30
C SER A 145 28.87 9.74 34.90
N GLU A 146 29.51 10.90 34.87
CA GLU A 146 30.40 11.45 33.85
C GLU A 146 31.41 10.40 33.36
N SER A 147 31.39 10.09 32.06
CA SER A 147 32.59 9.97 31.18
C SER A 147 32.31 9.19 29.87
N GLN A 148 31.34 9.59 29.01
CA GLN A 148 31.27 9.23 27.57
C GLN A 148 30.21 10.05 26.79
N ALA A 149 30.28 11.39 26.91
CA ALA A 149 29.12 12.27 26.76
C ALA A 149 28.54 12.56 25.35
N VAL A 150 29.12 12.07 24.24
CA VAL A 150 28.62 12.42 22.88
C VAL A 150 27.96 11.24 22.15
N GLU A 151 28.61 10.07 22.15
CA GLU A 151 28.03 8.86 21.53
C GLU A 151 26.82 8.33 22.33
N GLU A 152 26.83 8.51 23.66
CA GLU A 152 25.69 8.16 24.51
C GLU A 152 24.48 9.06 24.23
N GLN A 153 24.66 10.37 24.07
CA GLN A 153 23.55 11.30 23.85
C GLN A 153 22.85 11.07 22.51
N ASP A 154 23.59 10.85 21.42
CA ASP A 154 23.01 10.53 20.11
C ASP A 154 22.26 9.18 20.14
N PHE A 155 22.77 8.21 20.90
CA PHE A 155 22.10 6.94 21.12
C PHE A 155 20.78 7.10 21.90
N TYR A 156 20.77 7.91 22.97
CA TYR A 156 19.56 8.23 23.73
C TYR A 156 18.54 9.00 22.90
N ASN A 157 18.96 10.04 22.17
CA ASN A 157 18.07 10.78 21.27
C ASN A 157 17.45 9.84 20.22
N LYS A 158 18.24 8.92 19.66
CA LYS A 158 17.74 7.95 18.69
C LYS A 158 16.77 6.94 19.33
N LEU A 159 17.04 6.50 20.55
CA LEU A 159 16.14 5.65 21.33
C LEU A 159 14.83 6.36 21.67
N GLU A 160 14.90 7.57 22.18
CA GLU A 160 13.73 8.39 22.51
C GLU A 160 12.89 8.66 21.26
N SER A 161 13.53 9.01 20.14
CA SER A 161 12.83 9.23 18.88
C SER A 161 12.16 7.93 18.40
N PHE A 162 12.81 6.78 18.60
CA PHE A 162 12.24 5.47 18.31
C PHE A 162 11.07 5.09 19.22
N PHE A 163 11.12 5.41 20.51
CA PHE A 163 10.02 5.17 21.44
C PHE A 163 8.83 6.10 21.19
N ASN A 164 9.10 7.34 20.77
CA ASN A 164 8.09 8.36 20.52
C ASN A 164 7.60 8.41 19.06
N ARG A 165 8.09 7.52 18.18
CA ARG A 165 7.63 7.44 16.79
C ARG A 165 6.15 7.08 16.72
N LYS A 166 5.44 7.69 15.78
CA LYS A 166 4.00 7.47 15.56
C LYS A 166 3.78 6.72 14.26
N LEU A 167 2.82 5.79 14.24
CA LEU A 167 2.40 5.13 13.00
C LEU A 167 1.66 6.15 12.13
N ALA A 168 2.29 6.56 11.02
CA ALA A 168 1.77 7.56 10.10
C ALA A 168 0.98 6.96 8.93
N GLY A 169 1.23 5.68 8.63
CA GLY A 169 0.54 4.97 7.55
C GLY A 169 0.86 3.48 7.56
N LYS A 170 0.06 2.72 6.82
CA LYS A 170 0.19 1.27 6.72
C LYS A 170 -0.35 0.81 5.37
N ILE A 171 0.35 -0.12 4.72
CA ILE A 171 -0.09 -0.81 3.51
C ILE A 171 -0.17 -2.30 3.83
N ILE A 172 -1.24 -2.96 3.42
CA ILE A 172 -1.38 -4.42 3.52
C ILE A 172 -1.09 -5.03 2.15
N ILE A 173 -0.11 -5.93 2.11
CA ILE A 173 0.15 -6.78 0.94
C ILE A 173 -0.53 -8.12 1.18
N LEU A 174 -1.44 -8.49 0.29
CA LEU A 174 -2.28 -9.68 0.42
C LEU A 174 -1.47 -10.96 0.26
N GLN A 175 -1.90 -12.03 0.95
CA GLN A 175 -1.41 -13.39 0.72
C GLN A 175 -1.45 -13.72 -0.78
N ASN A 176 -0.37 -14.32 -1.31
CA ASN A 176 -0.24 -14.58 -2.75
C ASN A 176 0.36 -15.94 -3.08
N ASP A 177 0.49 -16.83 -2.09
CA ASP A 177 1.07 -18.16 -2.26
C ASP A 177 0.16 -19.14 -3.03
N SER A 178 0.66 -20.36 -3.23
CA SER A 178 -0.07 -21.43 -3.94
C SER A 178 -1.42 -21.83 -3.33
N ARG A 179 -1.71 -21.46 -2.07
CA ARG A 179 -2.98 -21.81 -1.42
C ARG A 179 -4.12 -20.90 -1.89
N VAL A 180 -3.80 -19.67 -2.25
CA VAL A 180 -4.78 -18.67 -2.71
C VAL A 180 -4.76 -18.47 -4.22
N ARG A 181 -3.61 -18.69 -4.88
CA ARG A 181 -3.51 -18.65 -6.34
C ARG A 181 -4.34 -19.75 -6.99
N LYS A 182 -5.16 -19.40 -7.97
CA LYS A 182 -6.03 -20.34 -8.69
C LYS A 182 -5.88 -20.17 -10.20
N GLU A 183 -5.60 -21.27 -10.87
CA GLU A 183 -5.75 -21.34 -12.32
C GLU A 183 -7.25 -21.43 -12.64
N LYS A 184 -7.71 -20.57 -13.54
CA LYS A 184 -9.11 -20.55 -13.99
C LYS A 184 -9.15 -20.63 -15.51
N LYS A 185 -10.02 -21.50 -16.02
CA LYS A 185 -10.33 -21.58 -17.44
C LYS A 185 -11.40 -20.55 -17.75
N PHE A 186 -11.09 -19.63 -18.65
CA PHE A 186 -12.03 -18.62 -19.15
C PHE A 186 -12.42 -18.96 -20.59
N VAL A 187 -13.65 -18.61 -20.95
CA VAL A 187 -14.14 -18.67 -22.33
C VAL A 187 -14.61 -17.27 -22.71
N LEU A 188 -14.08 -16.75 -23.81
CA LEU A 188 -14.55 -15.49 -24.39
C LEU A 188 -15.71 -15.78 -25.34
N VAL A 189 -16.89 -15.27 -25.01
CA VAL A 189 -18.10 -15.47 -25.79
C VAL A 189 -18.43 -14.20 -26.56
N PRO A 190 -18.35 -14.19 -27.90
CA PRO A 190 -18.76 -13.03 -28.68
C PRO A 190 -20.29 -12.89 -28.61
N VAL A 191 -20.77 -11.68 -28.31
CA VAL A 191 -22.20 -11.38 -28.21
C VAL A 191 -22.64 -10.57 -29.42
N MET A 192 -23.79 -10.92 -29.97
CA MET A 192 -24.46 -10.16 -31.02
C MET A 192 -25.37 -9.13 -30.38
N THR A 193 -25.22 -7.87 -30.76
CA THR A 193 -26.00 -6.76 -30.17
C THR A 193 -26.58 -5.86 -31.25
N ASN A 194 -27.79 -5.36 -31.00
CA ASN A 194 -28.49 -4.39 -31.84
C ASN A 194 -28.98 -3.23 -30.97
N ILE A 195 -28.07 -2.30 -30.66
CA ILE A 195 -28.29 -1.23 -29.67
C ILE A 195 -29.37 -0.24 -30.14
N HIS A 196 -29.59 -0.13 -31.46
CA HIS A 196 -30.56 0.81 -32.05
C HIS A 196 -31.82 0.12 -32.60
N ASN A 197 -31.96 -1.19 -32.41
CA ASN A 197 -33.05 -2.02 -32.95
C ASN A 197 -33.30 -1.78 -34.46
N ILE A 198 -32.21 -1.62 -35.22
CA ILE A 198 -32.26 -1.40 -36.68
C ILE A 198 -32.08 -2.76 -37.35
N VAL A 199 -33.07 -3.16 -38.16
CA VAL A 199 -33.04 -4.42 -38.91
C VAL A 199 -31.77 -4.50 -39.77
N GLY A 200 -31.00 -5.59 -39.63
CA GLY A 200 -29.77 -5.83 -40.39
C GLY A 200 -28.50 -5.14 -39.87
N ASN A 201 -28.57 -4.44 -38.73
CA ASN A 201 -27.42 -3.72 -38.15
C ASN A 201 -26.84 -4.41 -36.91
N ASP A 202 -26.92 -5.74 -36.87
CA ASP A 202 -26.40 -6.52 -35.77
C ASP A 202 -24.86 -6.49 -35.78
N LYS A 203 -24.27 -6.18 -34.62
CA LYS A 203 -22.82 -6.20 -34.43
C LYS A 203 -22.43 -7.38 -33.56
N ILE A 204 -21.54 -8.21 -34.07
CA ILE A 204 -20.93 -9.31 -33.32
C ILE A 204 -19.66 -8.78 -32.67
N GLY A 205 -19.54 -8.96 -31.35
CA GLY A 205 -18.31 -8.65 -30.63
C GLY A 205 -17.14 -9.49 -31.14
N SER A 206 -15.93 -8.94 -31.12
CA SER A 206 -14.71 -9.66 -31.45
C SER A 206 -13.67 -9.44 -30.36
N PHE A 207 -12.76 -10.39 -30.22
CA PHE A 207 -11.64 -10.31 -29.29
C PHE A 207 -10.34 -10.31 -30.09
N SER A 208 -9.42 -9.43 -29.71
CA SER A 208 -8.05 -9.39 -30.19
C SER A 208 -7.29 -10.67 -29.85
N LEU A 209 -6.17 -10.91 -30.54
CA LEU A 209 -5.28 -12.03 -30.21
C LEU A 209 -4.77 -11.96 -28.77
N ILE A 210 -4.47 -10.74 -28.28
CA ILE A 210 -3.98 -10.50 -26.92
C ILE A 210 -5.02 -10.92 -25.88
N GLU A 211 -6.30 -10.58 -26.08
CA GLU A 211 -7.38 -10.96 -25.15
C GLU A 211 -7.60 -12.47 -25.09
N LYS A 212 -7.37 -13.18 -26.21
CA LYS A 212 -7.53 -14.63 -26.30
C LYS A 212 -6.39 -15.41 -25.65
N GLU A 213 -5.26 -14.77 -25.37
CA GLU A 213 -4.01 -15.48 -25.11
C GLU A 213 -3.60 -15.61 -23.65
N ASN A 214 -4.23 -14.94 -22.66
CA ASN A 214 -4.26 -15.34 -21.23
C ASN A 214 -4.80 -14.21 -20.32
N TYR A 215 -5.57 -14.57 -19.30
CA TYR A 215 -5.89 -13.71 -18.16
C TYR A 215 -5.24 -14.26 -16.89
N VAL A 216 -4.36 -13.48 -16.26
CA VAL A 216 -3.80 -13.80 -14.95
C VAL A 216 -4.37 -12.79 -13.96
N SER A 217 -5.33 -13.23 -13.12
CA SER A 217 -5.83 -12.42 -12.01
C SER A 217 -4.93 -12.65 -10.79
N PRO A 218 -4.49 -11.58 -10.11
CA PRO A 218 -4.02 -11.70 -8.72
C PRO A 218 -5.14 -12.18 -7.79
#